data_AF-A0A3M9NC16-F1
#
_entry.id   AF-A0A3M9NC16-F1
#
_cell.length_a   1.000
_cell.length_b   1.000
_cell.length_c   1.000
_cell.angle_alpha   90.00
_cell.angle_beta   90.00
_cell.angle_gamma   90.00
#
_symmetry.space_group_name_H-M   'P 1'
#
loop_
_entity.id
_entity.type
_entity.pdbx_description
1 polymer ?
#
loop_
_entity_poly.entity_id
_entity_poly.type
_entity_poly.pdbx_seq_one_letter_code
_entity_poly.pdbx_strand_id
1 'polypeptide(L)'
;MNNETSGKAIFSNLNILKKRRIIMNAQHSNFGSAKRTILFTVVLLFSAVFFMMPAYATVIPANGTPTIIHQPSDPFQTATKHAEMAVNATSLKEVQVHLHHVLNCLEGKSGKDYNASFGDPCHGQGALKTLKEGAADRTRADNAIALARVGVKLHDEKPARLVAQAVYAILSESK
;
A
#
# COMPACT_ATOMS: atom_id res chain seq x y z
N MET A 1 12.50 -54.99 -34.33
CA MET A 1 11.31 -54.82 -33.48
C MET A 1 11.33 -53.43 -32.85
N ASN A 2 10.74 -52.47 -33.57
CA ASN A 2 9.79 -51.41 -33.18
C ASN A 2 9.96 -50.69 -31.85
N ASN A 3 9.94 -49.34 -31.91
CA ASN A 3 9.22 -48.37 -31.04
C ASN A 3 10.01 -47.03 -31.05
N GLU A 4 9.74 -45.98 -31.84
CA GLU A 4 8.49 -45.24 -32.16
C GLU A 4 7.71 -44.66 -30.95
N THR A 5 8.38 -43.96 -30.01
CA THR A 5 7.67 -43.11 -29.02
C THR A 5 8.40 -41.79 -28.67
N SER A 6 9.06 -41.12 -29.62
CA SER A 6 9.65 -39.78 -29.36
C SER A 6 9.02 -38.63 -30.17
N GLY A 7 8.11 -38.93 -31.10
CA GLY A 7 7.53 -37.91 -32.00
C GLY A 7 6.24 -37.22 -31.52
N LYS A 8 5.48 -37.81 -30.58
CA LYS A 8 4.15 -37.31 -30.19
C LYS A 8 4.17 -36.22 -29.10
N ALA A 9 5.20 -36.15 -28.26
CA ALA A 9 5.26 -35.20 -27.15
C ALA A 9 5.62 -33.76 -27.59
N ILE A 10 6.30 -33.60 -28.73
CA ILE A 10 6.74 -32.28 -29.21
C ILE A 10 5.60 -31.54 -29.94
N PHE A 11 4.68 -32.26 -30.61
CA PHE A 11 3.57 -31.64 -31.34
C PHE A 11 2.42 -31.13 -30.46
N SER A 12 2.25 -31.66 -29.24
CA SER A 12 1.22 -31.18 -28.30
C SER A 12 1.53 -29.79 -27.71
N ASN A 13 2.82 -29.44 -27.59
CA ASN A 13 3.24 -28.17 -26.97
C ASN A 13 3.10 -26.96 -27.89
N LEU A 14 3.22 -27.13 -29.21
CA LEU A 14 3.14 -26.01 -30.16
C LEU A 14 1.71 -25.45 -30.29
N ASN A 15 0.69 -26.30 -30.14
CA ASN A 15 -0.72 -25.90 -30.22
C ASN A 15 -1.21 -25.14 -28.97
N ILE A 16 -0.63 -25.43 -27.79
CA ILE A 16 -0.96 -24.71 -26.54
C ILE A 16 -0.39 -23.29 -26.56
N LEU A 17 0.83 -23.11 -27.10
CA LEU A 17 1.46 -21.80 -27.22
C LEU A 17 0.75 -20.89 -28.24
N LYS A 18 0.22 -21.45 -29.34
CA LYS A 18 -0.55 -20.68 -30.32
C LYS A 18 -1.90 -20.23 -29.78
N LYS A 19 -2.57 -21.06 -28.95
CA LYS A 19 -3.86 -20.71 -28.31
C LYS A 19 -3.72 -19.61 -27.25
N ARG A 20 -2.58 -19.54 -26.54
CA ARG A 20 -2.33 -18.46 -25.56
C ARG A 20 -2.04 -17.10 -26.21
N ARG A 21 -1.51 -17.05 -27.43
CA ARG A 21 -1.23 -15.80 -28.14
C ARG A 21 -2.50 -15.07 -28.63
N ILE A 22 -3.61 -15.78 -28.77
CA ILE A 22 -4.89 -15.22 -29.25
C ILE A 22 -5.68 -14.52 -28.11
N ILE A 23 -5.39 -14.82 -26.84
CA ILE A 23 -6.17 -14.29 -25.70
C ILE A 23 -5.57 -12.99 -25.11
N MET A 24 -4.35 -12.59 -25.51
CA MET A 24 -3.67 -11.40 -24.96
C MET A 24 -3.76 -10.13 -25.81
N ASN A 25 -4.71 -10.03 -26.76
CA ASN A 25 -4.81 -8.86 -27.64
C ASN A 25 -6.23 -8.28 -27.78
N ALA A 26 -7.07 -8.44 -26.77
CA ALA A 26 -8.34 -7.72 -26.71
C ALA A 26 -8.52 -7.23 -25.28
N GLN A 27 -8.31 -5.94 -25.06
CA GLN A 27 -9.12 -5.01 -24.23
C GLN A 27 -8.31 -3.71 -24.05
N HIS A 28 -7.97 -3.08 -25.16
CA HIS A 28 -7.69 -1.65 -25.21
C HIS A 28 -8.87 -1.00 -25.94
N SER A 29 -9.86 -0.51 -25.18
CA SER A 29 -10.81 0.48 -25.68
C SER A 29 -11.68 1.07 -24.57
N ASN A 30 -11.44 2.36 -24.33
CA ASN A 30 -12.45 3.40 -24.18
C ASN A 30 -13.57 3.22 -23.15
N PHE A 31 -13.35 3.79 -21.97
CA PHE A 31 -14.40 4.50 -21.24
C PHE A 31 -13.75 5.82 -20.78
N GLY A 32 -13.96 6.94 -21.46
CA GLY A 32 -15.26 7.51 -21.77
C GLY A 32 -15.32 8.83 -21.02
N SER A 33 -15.02 9.90 -21.76
CA SER A 33 -14.90 11.32 -21.45
C SER A 33 -16.15 11.98 -20.80
N ALA A 34 -16.73 11.39 -19.75
CA ALA A 34 -18.01 11.83 -19.18
C ALA A 34 -17.97 12.25 -17.70
N LYS A 35 -16.84 12.10 -16.99
CA LYS A 35 -16.75 12.44 -15.55
C LYS A 35 -16.16 13.83 -15.24
N ARG A 36 -15.66 14.57 -16.24
CA ARG A 36 -15.07 15.91 -16.05
C ARG A 36 -16.09 17.06 -16.03
N THR A 37 -17.37 16.80 -16.32
CA THR A 37 -18.40 17.85 -16.44
C THR A 37 -19.34 17.95 -15.23
N ILE A 38 -19.22 17.06 -14.24
CA ILE A 38 -20.05 17.07 -13.00
C ILE A 38 -19.32 17.79 -11.84
N LEU A 39 -18.20 18.46 -12.13
CA LEU A 39 -17.40 19.19 -11.13
C LEU A 39 -17.71 20.71 -11.05
N PHE A 40 -18.61 21.25 -11.89
CA PHE A 40 -18.84 22.70 -11.97
C PHE A 40 -20.25 23.23 -11.67
N THR A 41 -21.25 22.38 -11.40
CA THR A 41 -22.63 22.84 -11.15
C THR A 41 -23.10 22.75 -9.69
N VAL A 42 -22.36 22.11 -8.78
CA VAL A 42 -22.74 22.00 -7.35
C VAL A 42 -22.17 23.14 -6.50
N VAL A 43 -21.24 23.95 -7.04
CA VAL A 43 -20.53 25.01 -6.29
C VAL A 43 -21.28 26.36 -6.23
N LEU A 44 -22.39 26.52 -6.96
CA LEU A 44 -23.07 27.83 -7.12
C LEU A 44 -24.45 27.98 -6.45
N LEU A 45 -24.82 27.09 -5.51
CA LEU A 45 -26.12 27.17 -4.79
C LEU A 45 -26.01 27.17 -3.26
N PHE A 46 -24.84 27.45 -2.68
CA PHE A 46 -24.64 27.56 -1.22
C PHE A 46 -24.21 28.96 -0.76
N SER A 47 -24.54 30.01 -1.50
CA SER A 47 -24.08 31.38 -1.26
C SER A 47 -25.11 32.32 -0.62
N ALA A 48 -26.25 31.84 -0.10
CA ALA A 48 -27.33 32.74 0.36
C ALA A 48 -28.03 32.38 1.68
N VAL A 49 -27.35 31.75 2.65
CA VAL A 49 -27.86 31.67 4.04
C VAL A 49 -26.74 31.97 5.04
N PHE A 50 -26.17 33.17 4.94
CA PHE A 50 -25.31 33.75 5.96
C PHE A 50 -25.92 35.09 6.38
N PHE A 51 -27.05 35.04 7.09
CA PHE A 51 -27.66 36.21 7.71
C PHE A 51 -27.91 35.94 9.19
N MET A 52 -27.26 36.77 10.00
CA MET A 52 -27.42 37.02 11.44
C MET A 52 -27.19 35.87 12.42
N MET A 53 -25.98 35.85 12.97
CA MET A 53 -25.70 35.25 14.27
C MET A 53 -25.32 36.38 15.25
N PRO A 54 -26.01 36.52 16.40
CA PRO A 54 -25.69 37.55 17.39
C PRO A 54 -24.41 37.19 18.14
N ALA A 55 -23.57 38.20 18.37
CA ALA A 55 -22.31 38.09 19.11
C ALA A 55 -22.60 37.93 20.61
N TYR A 56 -22.63 36.69 21.10
CA TYR A 56 -22.52 36.41 22.53
C TYR A 56 -21.04 36.32 22.89
N ALA A 57 -20.52 37.33 23.60
CA ALA A 57 -19.19 37.28 24.18
C ALA A 57 -19.22 36.37 25.41
N THR A 58 -18.96 35.08 25.22
CA THR A 58 -18.65 34.17 26.33
C THR A 58 -17.17 34.29 26.65
N VAL A 59 -16.88 34.71 27.88
CA VAL A 59 -15.53 34.73 28.44
C VAL A 59 -15.13 33.27 28.70
N ILE A 60 -14.29 32.68 27.83
CA ILE A 60 -13.75 31.34 28.04
C ILE A 60 -12.56 31.47 29.01
N PRO A 61 -12.59 30.82 30.20
CA PRO A 61 -11.41 30.77 31.07
C PRO A 61 -10.30 29.98 30.38
N ALA A 62 -9.15 30.62 30.19
CA ALA A 62 -7.94 30.03 29.61
C ALA A 62 -7.25 29.09 30.61
N ASN A 63 -7.86 27.94 30.91
CA ASN A 63 -7.20 26.89 31.68
C ASN A 63 -7.08 25.62 30.83
N GLY A 64 -5.87 25.36 30.37
CA GLY A 64 -5.46 24.10 29.75
C GLY A 64 -4.92 24.30 28.35
N THR A 65 -3.59 24.50 28.24
CA THR A 65 -2.88 24.11 27.01
C THR A 65 -3.24 22.65 26.72
N PRO A 66 -3.86 22.33 25.57
CA PRO A 66 -4.08 20.95 25.19
C PRO A 66 -2.69 20.31 25.03
N THR A 67 -2.30 19.50 26.00
CA THR A 67 -1.27 18.49 25.78
C THR A 67 -1.78 17.61 24.67
N ILE A 68 -1.25 17.77 23.46
CA ILE A 68 -1.40 16.78 22.41
C ILE A 68 -0.71 15.53 22.95
N ILE A 69 -1.50 14.63 23.55
CA ILE A 69 -1.07 13.26 23.79
C ILE A 69 -0.83 12.70 22.39
N HIS A 70 0.43 12.63 21.96
CA HIS A 70 0.78 11.90 20.74
C HIS A 70 0.42 10.44 21.03
N GLN A 71 -0.79 10.03 20.64
CA GLN A 71 -1.18 8.63 20.69
C GLN A 71 -0.10 7.87 19.94
N PRO A 72 0.50 6.82 20.55
CA PRO A 72 1.47 6.01 19.84
C PRO A 72 0.77 5.50 18.57
N SER A 73 1.30 5.91 17.41
CA SER A 73 0.71 5.50 16.13
C SER A 73 0.73 3.99 16.06
N ASP A 74 -0.41 3.35 15.76
CA ASP A 74 -0.49 1.91 15.54
C ASP A 74 0.55 1.51 14.47
N PRO A 75 1.57 0.68 14.81
CA PRO A 75 2.62 0.34 13.87
C PRO A 75 2.10 -0.36 12.62
N PHE A 76 0.99 -1.10 12.70
CA PHE A 76 0.39 -1.74 11.53
C PHE A 76 -0.16 -0.69 10.56
N GLN A 77 -0.96 0.26 11.05
CA GLN A 77 -1.46 1.39 10.26
C GLN A 77 -0.33 2.25 9.68
N THR A 78 0.71 2.53 10.46
CA THR A 78 1.88 3.29 9.98
C THR A 78 2.63 2.54 8.88
N ALA A 79 2.79 1.21 9.00
CA ALA A 79 3.33 0.38 7.94
C ALA A 79 2.47 0.45 6.67
N THR A 80 1.14 0.38 6.77
CA THR A 80 0.23 0.51 5.62
C THR A 80 0.43 1.84 4.90
N LYS A 81 0.54 2.96 5.63
CA LYS A 81 0.81 4.29 5.06
C LYS A 81 2.16 4.37 4.36
N HIS A 82 3.20 3.74 4.93
CA HIS A 82 4.50 3.68 4.26
C HIS A 82 4.48 2.79 3.01
N ALA A 83 3.72 1.70 2.99
CA ALA A 83 3.53 0.92 1.79
C ALA A 83 2.84 1.75 0.68
N GLU A 84 1.83 2.56 1.01
CA GLU A 84 1.20 3.48 0.07
C GLU A 84 2.18 4.53 -0.46
N MET A 85 2.99 5.14 0.40
CA MET A 85 4.02 6.08 -0.03
C MET A 85 5.08 5.41 -0.93
N ALA A 86 5.43 4.14 -0.69
CA ALA A 86 6.30 3.37 -1.57
C ALA A 86 5.69 3.16 -2.97
N VAL A 87 4.37 2.98 -3.07
CA VAL A 87 3.66 2.91 -4.37
C VAL A 87 3.77 4.25 -5.13
N ASN A 88 3.62 5.35 -4.40
CA ASN A 88 3.58 6.72 -4.94
C ASN A 88 4.96 7.39 -5.07
N ALA A 89 6.03 6.72 -4.64
CA ALA A 89 7.38 7.22 -4.68
C ALA A 89 7.82 7.61 -6.11
N THR A 90 8.72 8.58 -6.22
CA THR A 90 9.19 9.13 -7.50
C THR A 90 10.53 8.56 -7.94
N SER A 91 11.19 7.77 -7.08
CA SER A 91 12.47 7.13 -7.36
C SER A 91 12.61 5.79 -6.65
N LEU A 92 13.51 4.93 -7.14
CA LEU A 92 13.88 3.67 -6.48
C LEU A 92 14.28 3.87 -5.01
N LYS A 93 15.07 4.91 -4.74
CA LYS A 93 15.55 5.19 -3.38
C LYS A 93 14.39 5.46 -2.43
N GLU A 94 13.39 6.23 -2.85
CA GLU A 94 12.20 6.50 -2.05
C GLU A 94 11.34 5.24 -1.85
N VAL A 95 11.18 4.40 -2.87
CA VAL A 95 10.51 3.09 -2.73
C VAL A 95 11.20 2.26 -1.64
N GLN A 96 12.53 2.16 -1.70
CA GLN A 96 13.31 1.37 -0.74
C GLN A 96 13.24 1.94 0.69
N VAL A 97 13.35 3.26 0.85
CA VAL A 97 13.20 3.93 2.17
C VAL A 97 11.84 3.62 2.77
N HIS A 98 10.76 3.78 2.00
CA HIS A 98 9.43 3.52 2.50
C HIS A 98 9.17 2.03 2.79
N LEU A 99 9.73 1.11 1.99
CA LEU A 99 9.68 -0.32 2.31
C LEU A 99 10.52 -0.69 3.55
N HIS A 100 11.63 0.00 3.82
CA HIS A 100 12.35 -0.16 5.09
C HIS A 100 11.53 0.32 6.29
N HIS A 101 10.78 1.41 6.15
CA HIS A 101 9.84 1.83 7.20
C HIS A 101 8.75 0.80 7.46
N VAL A 102 8.23 0.14 6.41
CA VAL A 102 7.29 -1.00 6.56
C VAL A 102 7.92 -2.10 7.42
N LEU A 103 9.15 -2.52 7.11
CA LEU A 103 9.87 -3.54 7.88
C LEU A 103 10.05 -3.12 9.34
N ASN A 104 10.52 -1.89 9.56
CA ASN A 104 10.75 -1.35 10.90
C ASN A 104 9.47 -1.34 11.75
N CYS A 105 8.35 -0.92 11.16
CA CYS A 105 7.06 -0.83 11.84
C CYS A 105 6.36 -2.17 12.06
N LEU A 106 6.52 -3.13 11.15
CA LEU A 106 5.92 -4.45 11.34
C LEU A 106 6.72 -5.27 12.36
N GLU A 107 8.05 -5.31 12.22
CA GLU A 107 8.89 -6.17 13.07
C GLU A 107 9.29 -5.51 14.40
N GLY A 108 9.42 -4.18 14.45
CA GLY A 108 9.93 -3.42 15.61
C GLY A 108 11.43 -3.58 15.82
N LYS A 109 11.98 -2.96 16.88
CA LYS A 109 13.45 -2.89 17.12
C LYS A 109 14.15 -4.24 17.30
N SER A 110 13.41 -5.28 17.70
CA SER A 110 13.92 -6.66 17.82
C SER A 110 13.74 -7.46 16.52
N GLY A 111 13.17 -6.85 15.48
CA GLY A 111 12.95 -7.43 14.16
C GLY A 111 14.25 -7.74 13.44
N LYS A 112 14.25 -8.79 12.62
CA LYS A 112 15.47 -9.24 11.94
C LYS A 112 15.92 -8.28 10.83
N ASP A 113 14.96 -7.60 10.18
CA ASP A 113 15.21 -6.66 9.08
C ASP A 113 15.04 -5.21 9.53
N TYR A 114 14.84 -4.98 10.84
CA TYR A 114 14.81 -3.63 11.40
C TYR A 114 16.15 -2.93 11.14
N ASN A 115 16.07 -1.71 10.60
CA ASN A 115 17.23 -0.89 10.33
C ASN A 115 16.93 0.59 10.58
N ALA A 116 17.43 1.11 11.71
CA ALA A 116 17.25 2.49 12.13
C ALA A 116 17.89 3.52 11.18
N SER A 117 18.86 3.13 10.34
CA SER A 117 19.52 4.07 9.40
C SER A 117 18.57 4.60 8.32
N PHE A 118 17.46 3.93 8.07
CA PHE A 118 16.41 4.40 7.15
C PHE A 118 15.39 5.31 7.83
N GLY A 119 15.43 5.45 9.16
CA GLY A 119 14.42 6.13 9.96
C GLY A 119 13.57 5.17 10.78
N ASP A 120 13.00 5.66 11.88
CA ASP A 120 12.19 4.85 12.81
C ASP A 120 10.83 5.53 13.10
N PRO A 121 9.90 5.50 12.12
CA PRO A 121 8.62 6.18 12.24
C PRO A 121 7.68 5.56 13.28
N CYS A 122 7.95 4.32 13.72
CA CYS A 122 7.18 3.63 14.75
C CYS A 122 7.87 3.66 16.11
N HIS A 123 8.95 4.42 16.27
CA HIS A 123 9.69 4.58 17.52
C HIS A 123 10.08 3.23 18.17
N GLY A 124 10.50 2.28 17.34
CA GLY A 124 10.92 0.94 17.75
C GLY A 124 9.78 -0.03 18.08
N GLN A 125 8.52 0.41 18.00
CA GLN A 125 7.36 -0.46 18.14
C GLN A 125 7.18 -1.33 16.89
N GLY A 126 6.71 -2.56 17.10
CA GLY A 126 6.47 -3.53 16.03
C GLY A 126 5.04 -4.07 16.09
N ALA A 127 4.32 -4.07 14.98
CA ALA A 127 2.97 -4.62 14.88
C ALA A 127 2.91 -6.09 15.30
N LEU A 128 3.93 -6.89 14.96
CA LEU A 128 4.00 -8.30 15.35
C LEU A 128 4.01 -8.51 16.88
N LYS A 129 4.34 -7.49 17.68
CA LYS A 129 4.29 -7.62 19.15
C LYS A 129 2.85 -7.58 19.70
N THR A 130 1.95 -6.90 19.01
CA THR A 130 0.58 -6.64 19.47
C THR A 130 -0.46 -7.48 18.72
N LEU A 131 -0.17 -7.88 17.49
CA LEU A 131 -1.05 -8.73 16.69
C LEU A 131 -1.12 -10.15 17.25
N LYS A 132 -2.34 -10.62 17.50
CA LYS A 132 -2.61 -11.98 17.99
C LYS A 132 -2.21 -13.02 16.93
N GLU A 133 -1.56 -14.09 17.38
CA GLU A 133 -1.26 -15.25 16.54
C GLU A 133 -2.53 -15.84 15.90
N GLY A 134 -2.45 -16.18 14.60
CA GLY A 134 -3.58 -16.67 13.80
C GLY A 134 -4.60 -15.62 13.37
N ALA A 135 -4.44 -14.35 13.77
CA ALA A 135 -5.29 -13.27 13.25
C ALA A 135 -4.93 -12.97 11.78
N ALA A 136 -5.94 -12.57 10.98
CA ALA A 136 -5.72 -12.20 9.58
C ALA A 136 -4.63 -11.11 9.41
N ASP A 137 -4.62 -10.09 10.28
CA ASP A 137 -3.60 -9.03 10.27
C ASP A 137 -2.20 -9.56 10.54
N ARG A 138 -2.07 -10.60 11.36
CA ARG A 138 -0.77 -11.23 11.63
C ARG A 138 -0.25 -11.90 10.36
N THR A 139 -1.08 -12.72 9.70
CA THR A 139 -0.76 -13.33 8.41
C THR A 139 -0.41 -12.28 7.34
N ARG A 140 -1.17 -11.19 7.29
CA ARG A 140 -0.89 -10.06 6.38
C ARG A 140 0.45 -9.41 6.67
N ALA A 141 0.76 -9.14 7.93
CA ALA A 141 2.04 -8.56 8.34
C ALA A 141 3.21 -9.48 7.94
N ASP A 142 3.11 -10.79 8.20
CA ASP A 142 4.16 -11.75 7.85
C ASP A 142 4.41 -11.80 6.33
N ASN A 143 3.34 -11.80 5.53
CA ASN A 143 3.43 -11.77 4.07
C ASN A 143 4.01 -10.44 3.54
N ALA A 144 3.57 -9.32 4.12
CA ALA A 144 4.05 -7.98 3.77
C ALA A 144 5.54 -7.83 4.06
N ILE A 145 6.01 -8.34 5.21
CA ILE A 145 7.43 -8.39 5.55
C ILE A 145 8.21 -9.20 4.51
N ALA A 146 7.73 -10.39 4.14
CA ALA A 146 8.40 -11.25 3.16
C ALA A 146 8.58 -10.54 1.80
N LEU A 147 7.55 -9.82 1.34
CA LEU A 147 7.61 -9.05 0.10
C LEU A 147 8.48 -7.79 0.24
N ALA A 148 8.37 -7.05 1.34
CA ALA A 148 9.18 -5.86 1.57
C ALA A 148 10.68 -6.19 1.58
N ARG A 149 11.10 -7.34 2.12
CA ARG A 149 12.49 -7.84 2.04
C ARG A 149 12.98 -8.03 0.60
N VAL A 150 12.10 -8.44 -0.31
CA VAL A 150 12.43 -8.52 -1.73
C VAL A 150 12.56 -7.12 -2.30
N GLY A 151 11.56 -6.26 -2.04
CA GLY A 151 11.50 -4.91 -2.59
C GLY A 151 12.71 -4.03 -2.23
N VAL A 152 13.18 -4.09 -0.99
CA VAL A 152 14.37 -3.33 -0.55
C VAL A 152 15.68 -3.77 -1.21
N LYS A 153 15.72 -4.97 -1.81
CA LYS A 153 16.91 -5.52 -2.51
C LYS A 153 16.87 -5.34 -4.02
N LEU A 154 15.77 -4.85 -4.58
CA LEU A 154 15.64 -4.64 -6.02
C LEU A 154 16.44 -3.40 -6.45
N HIS A 155 17.06 -3.49 -7.63
CA HIS A 155 17.89 -2.42 -8.19
C HIS A 155 17.22 -1.65 -9.35
N ASP A 156 15.97 -2.00 -9.67
CA ASP A 156 15.15 -1.32 -10.67
C ASP A 156 13.86 -0.84 -10.00
N GLU A 157 13.53 0.42 -10.25
CA GLU A 157 12.36 1.10 -9.69
C GLU A 157 11.04 0.40 -10.06
N LYS A 158 10.87 -0.05 -11.31
CA LYS A 158 9.59 -0.61 -11.77
C LYS A 158 9.26 -1.90 -11.02
N PRO A 159 10.15 -2.91 -10.97
CA PRO A 159 9.94 -4.08 -10.12
C PRO A 159 9.77 -3.75 -8.63
N ALA A 160 10.55 -2.81 -8.08
CA ALA A 160 10.43 -2.43 -6.67
C ALA A 160 9.04 -1.84 -6.36
N ARG A 161 8.50 -1.01 -7.25
CA ARG A 161 7.16 -0.43 -7.13
C ARG A 161 6.05 -1.48 -7.23
N LEU A 162 6.21 -2.49 -8.10
CA LEU A 162 5.25 -3.61 -8.17
C LEU A 162 5.22 -4.41 -6.87
N VAL A 163 6.39 -4.64 -6.25
CA VAL A 163 6.46 -5.25 -4.92
C VAL A 163 5.79 -4.36 -3.87
N ALA A 164 6.03 -3.05 -3.90
CA ALA A 164 5.37 -2.11 -3.00
C ALA A 164 3.83 -2.12 -3.15
N GLN A 165 3.31 -2.24 -4.38
CA GLN A 165 1.87 -2.40 -4.63
C GLN A 165 1.32 -3.67 -3.98
N ALA A 166 2.04 -4.79 -4.07
CA ALA A 166 1.64 -6.03 -3.44
C ALA A 166 1.67 -5.92 -1.90
N VAL A 167 2.70 -5.30 -1.33
CA VAL A 167 2.79 -5.01 0.11
C VAL A 167 1.60 -4.16 0.57
N TYR A 168 1.32 -3.06 -0.14
CA TYR A 168 0.20 -2.18 0.19
C TYR A 168 -1.14 -2.90 0.09
N ALA A 169 -1.38 -3.62 -1.01
CA ALA A 169 -2.63 -4.35 -1.23
C ALA A 169 -2.91 -5.33 -0.07
N ILE A 170 -1.89 -6.08 0.35
CA ILE A 170 -2.01 -7.02 1.48
C ILE A 170 -2.33 -6.28 2.77
N LEU A 171 -1.60 -5.21 3.11
CA LEU A 171 -1.79 -4.49 4.37
C LEU A 171 -3.09 -3.67 4.43
N SER A 172 -3.60 -3.23 3.28
CA SER A 172 -4.83 -2.43 3.17
C SER A 172 -6.10 -3.25 3.03
N GLU A 173 -5.98 -4.57 2.87
CA GLU A 173 -7.14 -5.44 2.69
C GLU A 173 -8.09 -5.34 3.90
N SER A 174 -9.36 -5.03 3.66
CA SER A 174 -10.37 -5.04 4.71
C SER A 174 -10.59 -6.46 5.22
N LYS A 175 -10.82 -6.61 6.52
CA LYS A 175 -11.27 -7.89 7.09
C LYS A 175 -12.69 -8.22 6.67
#